data_AF-A0A401TXD3-F1
#
_entry.id   AF-A0A401TXD3-F1
#
_cell.length_a   1.000
_cell.length_b   1.000
_cell.length_c   1.000
_cell.angle_alpha   90.00
_cell.angle_beta   90.00
_cell.angle_gamma   90.00
#
_symmetry.space_group_name_H-M   'P 1'
#
loop_
_entity.id
_entity.type
_entity.pdbx_description
1 polymer ?
#
loop_
_entity_poly.entity_id
_entity_poly.type
_entity_poly.pdbx_seq_one_letter_code
_entity_poly.pdbx_strand_id
1 'polypeptide(L)'
;RATLTDKDIASVYYAIGMEPTDRPLADFLVPIDAKRNPLIGSTDVGDVSWVVPTVQVHAPTVAIGTPFHTWQVVAQGKTPAAHKAMVQAAKAMAGLGVKALLEPELIAAAKADLKKRTTRTPYVSPLPAHVAPPLDMSVA
;
A
#
# COMPACT_ATOMS: atom_id res chain seq x y z
N ARG A 1 -19.53 -24.72 -3.25
CA ARG A 1 -19.69 -23.29 -3.61
C ARG A 1 -18.33 -22.63 -3.48
N ALA A 2 -17.83 -21.97 -4.53
CA ALA A 2 -16.55 -21.25 -4.46
C ALA A 2 -16.66 -20.04 -3.50
N THR A 3 -15.57 -19.75 -2.78
CA THR A 3 -15.52 -18.68 -1.77
C THR A 3 -15.37 -17.28 -2.38
N LEU A 4 -14.76 -17.19 -3.56
CA LEU A 4 -14.55 -15.96 -4.33
C LEU A 4 -15.22 -16.11 -5.70
N THR A 5 -15.74 -15.01 -6.25
CA THR A 5 -16.27 -14.95 -7.61
C THR A 5 -15.17 -14.57 -8.60
N ASP A 6 -15.36 -14.88 -9.88
CA ASP A 6 -14.45 -14.45 -10.95
C ASP A 6 -14.29 -12.93 -10.98
N LYS A 7 -15.36 -12.20 -10.62
CA LYS A 7 -15.34 -10.74 -10.49
C LYS A 7 -14.41 -10.28 -9.36
N ASP A 8 -14.42 -10.97 -8.22
CA ASP A 8 -13.55 -10.63 -7.08
C ASP A 8 -12.08 -10.77 -7.49
N ILE A 9 -11.73 -11.86 -8.17
CA ILE A 9 -10.38 -12.12 -8.67
C ILE A 9 -9.99 -11.09 -9.74
N ALA A 10 -10.85 -10.89 -10.75
CA ALA A 10 -10.59 -9.96 -11.85
C ALA A 10 -10.41 -8.51 -11.36
N SER A 11 -11.11 -8.10 -10.30
CA SER A 11 -10.98 -6.75 -9.74
C SER A 11 -9.57 -6.42 -9.27
N VAL A 12 -8.86 -7.39 -8.69
CA VAL A 12 -7.48 -7.22 -8.21
C VAL A 12 -6.51 -7.06 -9.39
N TYR A 13 -6.67 -7.88 -10.42
CA TYR A 13 -5.88 -7.82 -11.65
C TYR A 13 -6.10 -6.51 -12.42
N TYR A 14 -7.35 -6.07 -12.51
CA TYR A 14 -7.71 -4.77 -13.08
C TYR A 14 -7.02 -3.62 -12.34
N ALA A 15 -6.97 -3.66 -11.00
CA ALA A 15 -6.36 -2.60 -10.21
C ALA A 15 -4.85 -2.45 -10.47
N ILE A 16 -4.16 -3.55 -10.73
CA ILE A 16 -2.72 -3.57 -11.03
C ILE A 16 -2.40 -3.50 -12.54
N GLY A 17 -3.42 -3.44 -13.41
CA GLY A 17 -3.25 -3.34 -14.85
C GLY A 17 -2.69 -4.61 -15.51
N MET A 18 -3.12 -5.78 -15.05
CA MET A 18 -2.67 -7.09 -15.54
C MET A 18 -3.85 -8.00 -15.89
N GLU A 19 -3.61 -9.02 -16.70
CA GLU A 19 -4.62 -10.03 -17.03
C GLU A 19 -4.81 -11.04 -15.90
N PRO A 20 -6.06 -11.49 -15.62
CA PRO A 20 -6.32 -12.52 -14.64
C PRO A 20 -5.59 -13.84 -14.91
N THR A 21 -5.17 -14.51 -13.84
CA THR A 21 -4.56 -15.85 -13.90
C THR A 21 -5.10 -16.71 -12.76
N ASP A 22 -4.94 -18.03 -12.85
CA ASP A 22 -5.40 -18.98 -11.82
C ASP A 22 -4.50 -19.04 -10.57
N ARG A 23 -3.57 -18.09 -10.43
CA ARG A 23 -2.64 -18.06 -9.29
C ARG A 23 -3.39 -17.70 -8.00
N PRO A 24 -3.21 -18.47 -6.91
CA PRO A 24 -3.84 -18.15 -5.64
C PRO A 24 -3.17 -16.99 -4.91
N LEU A 25 -1.88 -16.77 -5.13
CA LEU A 25 -1.07 -15.69 -4.56
C LEU A 25 -0.22 -15.03 -5.65
N ALA A 26 0.12 -13.76 -5.47
CA ALA A 26 1.02 -13.07 -6.39
C ALA A 26 2.47 -13.56 -6.18
N ASP A 27 2.99 -14.34 -7.14
CA ASP A 27 4.39 -14.77 -7.23
C ASP A 27 5.19 -13.96 -8.27
N PHE A 28 4.61 -12.84 -8.72
CA PHE A 28 5.11 -11.97 -9.76
C PHE A 28 5.25 -10.54 -9.25
N LEU A 29 6.05 -9.74 -9.97
CA LEU A 29 6.12 -8.30 -9.79
C LEU A 29 5.24 -7.62 -10.83
N VAL A 30 4.47 -6.62 -10.39
CA VAL A 30 3.73 -5.75 -11.31
C VAL A 30 4.73 -4.88 -12.05
N PRO A 31 4.75 -4.89 -13.40
CA PRO A 31 5.63 -4.04 -14.18
C PRO A 31 5.52 -2.57 -13.77
N ILE A 32 6.64 -1.84 -13.83
CA ILE A 32 6.70 -0.43 -13.43
C ILE A 32 5.85 0.48 -14.35
N ASP A 33 5.71 0.08 -15.61
CA ASP A 33 4.97 0.74 -16.68
C ASP A 33 3.54 0.21 -16.85
N ALA A 34 3.10 -0.71 -15.97
CA ALA A 34 1.73 -1.20 -15.96
C ALA A 34 0.76 -0.02 -15.77
N LYS A 35 -0.26 0.06 -16.62
CA LYS A 35 -1.34 1.06 -16.51
C LYS A 35 -2.29 0.65 -15.40
N ARG A 36 -1.92 1.01 -14.16
CA ARG A 36 -2.69 0.68 -12.97
C ARG A 36 -4.00 1.46 -12.91
N ASN A 37 -5.02 0.84 -12.32
CA ASN A 37 -6.24 1.52 -11.90
C ASN A 37 -6.47 1.30 -10.40
N PRO A 38 -5.66 1.95 -9.54
CA PRO A 38 -5.63 1.64 -8.11
C PRO A 38 -7.01 1.86 -7.49
N LEU A 39 -7.42 0.92 -6.63
CA LEU A 39 -8.60 1.09 -5.79
C LEU A 39 -8.42 2.32 -4.89
N ILE A 40 -9.52 3.03 -4.63
CA ILE A 40 -9.53 4.17 -3.71
C ILE A 40 -9.57 3.62 -2.29
N GLY A 41 -8.47 3.79 -1.56
CA GLY A 41 -8.37 3.49 -0.13
C GLY A 41 -8.55 4.75 0.73
N SER A 42 -8.87 4.55 2.00
CA SER A 42 -8.87 5.61 3.02
C SER A 42 -7.84 5.27 4.08
N THR A 43 -6.78 6.08 4.16
CA THR A 43 -5.66 5.92 5.09
C THR A 43 -5.04 7.29 5.38
N ASP A 44 -4.60 7.48 6.61
CA ASP A 44 -3.77 8.60 7.07
C ASP A 44 -2.46 8.78 6.30
N VAL A 45 -1.92 7.70 5.70
CA VAL A 45 -0.76 7.75 4.79
C VAL A 45 -1.02 8.69 3.61
N GLY A 46 -2.29 8.92 3.23
CA GLY A 46 -2.67 9.92 2.26
C GLY A 46 -2.09 11.29 2.61
N ASP A 47 -2.36 11.79 3.82
CA ASP A 47 -1.87 13.07 4.30
C ASP A 47 -0.34 13.12 4.40
N VAL A 48 0.28 12.04 4.91
CA VAL A 48 1.75 11.92 4.99
C VAL A 48 2.39 12.03 3.60
N SER A 49 1.79 11.41 2.58
CA SER A 49 2.29 11.39 1.21
C SER A 49 2.28 12.75 0.51
N TRP A 50 1.49 13.71 1.01
CA TRP A 50 1.49 15.08 0.54
C TRP A 50 2.63 15.93 1.14
N VAL A 51 3.19 15.50 2.29
CA VAL A 51 4.19 16.26 3.05
C VAL A 51 5.60 15.72 2.84
N VAL A 52 5.77 14.39 2.79
CA VAL A 52 7.08 13.74 2.64
C VAL A 52 7.07 12.67 1.54
N PRO A 53 8.20 12.44 0.84
CA PRO A 53 8.26 11.39 -0.17
C PRO A 53 7.89 10.04 0.43
N THR A 54 6.86 9.41 -0.12
CA THR A 54 6.24 8.21 0.44
C THR A 54 6.12 7.14 -0.64
N VAL A 55 6.47 5.91 -0.28
CA VAL A 55 6.28 4.73 -1.11
C VAL A 55 5.74 3.59 -0.25
N GLN A 56 4.96 2.70 -0.86
CA GLN A 56 4.37 1.54 -0.20
C GLN A 56 4.74 0.28 -0.96
N VAL A 57 4.82 -0.84 -0.24
CA VAL A 57 5.02 -2.17 -0.81
C VAL A 57 3.76 -2.99 -0.61
N HIS A 58 3.29 -3.64 -1.67
CA HIS A 58 2.25 -4.67 -1.60
C HIS A 58 2.90 -6.04 -1.62
N ALA A 59 2.45 -6.93 -0.74
CA ALA A 59 2.96 -8.30 -0.62
C ALA A 59 1.80 -9.30 -0.59
N PRO A 60 2.00 -10.54 -1.07
CA PRO A 60 0.95 -11.57 -1.16
C PRO A 60 0.67 -12.20 0.22
N THR A 61 0.06 -11.44 1.13
CA THR A 61 -0.30 -11.91 2.49
C THR A 61 -1.67 -12.57 2.55
N VAL A 62 -2.50 -12.39 1.52
CA VAL A 62 -3.82 -13.00 1.34
C VAL A 62 -4.00 -13.43 -0.11
N ALA A 63 -4.90 -14.38 -0.34
CA ALA A 63 -5.23 -14.91 -1.66
C ALA A 63 -5.78 -13.81 -2.58
N ILE A 64 -5.40 -13.87 -3.87
CA ILE A 64 -5.89 -12.93 -4.90
C ILE A 64 -7.42 -13.00 -4.96
N GLY A 65 -8.05 -11.83 -4.99
CA GLY A 65 -9.50 -11.69 -4.97
C GLY A 65 -10.13 -11.62 -3.58
N THR A 66 -9.38 -11.86 -2.49
CA THR A 66 -9.92 -11.72 -1.13
C THR A 66 -10.31 -10.25 -0.86
N PRO A 67 -11.60 -9.93 -0.60
CA PRO A 67 -11.99 -8.57 -0.26
C PRO A 67 -11.50 -8.20 1.14
N PHE A 68 -10.94 -7.00 1.30
CA PHE A 68 -10.56 -6.47 2.61
C PHE A 68 -11.81 -6.18 3.48
N HIS A 69 -11.62 -6.14 4.80
CA HIS A 69 -12.70 -6.03 5.81
C HIS A 69 -13.64 -7.25 5.90
N THR A 70 -13.13 -8.45 5.61
CA THR A 70 -13.90 -9.70 5.68
C THR A 70 -13.27 -10.72 6.63
N TRP A 71 -14.06 -11.72 7.08
CA TRP A 71 -13.54 -12.80 7.93
C TRP A 71 -12.50 -13.66 7.21
N GLN A 72 -12.55 -13.73 5.87
CA GLN A 72 -11.57 -14.44 5.06
C GLN A 72 -10.16 -13.87 5.23
N VAL A 73 -10.02 -12.55 5.44
CA VAL A 73 -8.73 -11.92 5.75
C VAL A 73 -8.22 -12.36 7.11
N VAL A 74 -9.10 -12.43 8.12
CA VAL A 74 -8.75 -12.87 9.48
C VAL A 74 -8.20 -14.30 9.47
N ALA A 75 -8.81 -15.18 8.68
CA ALA A 75 -8.37 -16.58 8.55
C ALA A 75 -6.99 -16.72 7.88
N GLN A 76 -6.57 -15.75 7.06
CA GLN A 76 -5.34 -15.83 6.26
C GLN A 76 -4.16 -15.07 6.87
N GLY A 77 -4.42 -13.97 7.57
CA GLY A 77 -3.38 -13.02 8.00
C GLY A 77 -2.32 -13.58 8.95
N LYS A 78 -2.61 -14.69 9.66
CA LYS A 78 -1.67 -15.37 10.57
C LYS A 78 -1.05 -16.65 10.00
N THR A 79 -1.28 -16.94 8.72
CA THR A 79 -0.74 -18.14 8.08
C THR A 79 0.78 -18.05 7.92
N PRO A 80 1.49 -19.19 7.86
CA PRO A 80 2.93 -19.19 7.57
C PRO A 80 3.29 -18.48 6.24
N ALA A 81 2.41 -18.54 5.24
CA ALA A 81 2.59 -17.84 3.97
C ALA A 81 2.55 -16.31 4.15
N ALA A 82 1.57 -15.79 4.90
CA ALA A 82 1.46 -14.36 5.20
C ALA A 82 2.72 -13.84 5.93
N HIS A 83 3.23 -14.58 6.91
CA HIS A 83 4.46 -14.19 7.62
C HIS A 83 5.70 -14.20 6.70
N LYS A 84 5.82 -15.17 5.78
CA LYS A 84 6.91 -15.18 4.78
C LYS A 84 6.84 -13.97 3.85
N ALA A 85 5.65 -13.61 3.38
CA ALA A 85 5.44 -12.42 2.55
C ALA A 85 5.79 -11.13 3.31
N MET A 86 5.38 -11.03 4.58
CA MET A 86 5.72 -9.90 5.46
C MET A 86 7.23 -9.75 5.67
N VAL A 87 7.96 -10.85 5.87
CA VAL A 87 9.43 -10.80 5.99
C VAL A 87 10.08 -10.30 4.69
N GLN A 88 9.55 -10.66 3.52
CA GLN A 88 10.08 -10.14 2.26
C GLN A 88 9.78 -8.66 2.05
N ALA A 89 8.57 -8.21 2.41
CA ALA A 89 8.24 -6.78 2.42
C ALA A 89 9.19 -6.01 3.35
N ALA A 90 9.46 -6.53 4.55
CA ALA A 90 10.39 -5.93 5.51
C ALA A 90 11.81 -5.82 4.95
N LYS A 91 12.32 -6.85 4.26
CA LYS A 91 13.63 -6.81 3.60
C LYS A 91 13.68 -5.76 2.48
N ALA A 92 12.63 -5.66 1.67
CA ALA A 92 12.55 -4.64 0.62
C ALA A 92 12.56 -3.21 1.21
N MET A 93 11.77 -2.98 2.26
CA MET A 93 11.73 -1.69 2.96
C MET A 93 13.08 -1.36 3.62
N ALA A 94 13.73 -2.33 4.26
CA ALA A 94 15.06 -2.16 4.85
C ALA A 94 16.12 -1.84 3.79
N GLY A 95 16.09 -2.54 2.66
CA GLY A 95 16.97 -2.26 1.52
C GLY A 95 16.79 -0.83 1.00
N LEU A 96 15.54 -0.37 0.86
CA LEU A 96 15.26 1.02 0.50
C LEU A 96 15.78 2.00 1.57
N GLY A 97 15.61 1.69 2.86
CA GLY A 97 16.12 2.51 3.95
C GLY A 97 17.65 2.65 3.92
N VAL A 98 18.37 1.56 3.66
CA VAL A 98 19.84 1.59 3.48
C VAL A 98 20.22 2.48 2.30
N LYS A 99 19.56 2.32 1.14
CA LYS A 99 19.81 3.18 -0.03
C LYS A 99 19.54 4.65 0.29
N ALA A 100 18.42 4.95 0.94
CA ALA A 100 18.07 6.32 1.35
C ALA A 100 19.11 6.98 2.26
N LEU A 101 19.79 6.20 3.11
CA LEU A 101 20.85 6.70 3.99
C LEU A 101 22.20 6.87 3.26
N LEU A 102 22.52 5.98 2.33
CA LEU A 102 23.82 5.94 1.66
C LEU A 102 23.88 6.71 0.33
N GLU A 103 22.72 6.99 -0.29
CA GLU A 103 22.57 7.66 -1.59
C GLU A 103 21.79 8.98 -1.42
N PRO A 104 22.43 10.10 -1.01
CA PRO A 104 21.76 11.38 -0.79
C PRO A 104 20.99 11.89 -2.02
N GLU A 105 21.45 11.54 -3.22
CA GLU A 105 20.82 11.87 -4.50
C GLU A 105 19.44 11.22 -4.66
N LEU A 106 19.23 10.02 -4.08
CA LEU A 106 17.92 9.37 -4.09
C LEU A 106 16.89 10.22 -3.33
N ILE A 107 17.26 10.71 -2.14
CA ILE A 107 16.39 11.57 -1.33
C ILE A 107 16.19 12.93 -2.00
N ALA A 108 17.23 13.50 -2.60
CA ALA A 108 17.11 14.75 -3.34
C ALA A 108 16.14 14.61 -4.53
N ALA A 109 16.26 13.53 -5.30
CA ALA A 109 15.36 13.22 -6.42
C ALA A 109 13.91 13.01 -5.96
N ALA A 110 13.70 12.24 -4.89
CA ALA A 110 12.37 11.98 -4.33
C ALA A 110 11.69 13.26 -3.82
N LYS A 111 12.44 14.15 -3.14
CA LYS A 111 11.94 15.47 -2.71
C LYS A 111 11.63 16.39 -3.90
N ALA A 112 12.47 16.36 -4.93
CA ALA A 112 12.23 17.14 -6.15
C ALA A 112 10.97 16.68 -6.89
N ASP A 113 10.73 15.37 -6.99
CA ASP A 113 9.51 14.81 -7.56
C ASP A 113 8.26 15.20 -6.77
N LEU A 114 8.29 15.03 -5.44
CA LEU A 114 7.18 15.45 -4.57
C LEU A 114 6.88 16.94 -4.77
N LYS A 115 7.91 17.81 -4.73
CA LYS A 115 7.75 19.24 -4.94
C LYS A 115 7.07 19.55 -6.27
N LYS A 116 7.45 18.88 -7.37
CA LYS A 116 6.81 19.07 -8.67
C LYS A 116 5.30 18.75 -8.62
N ARG A 117 4.91 17.70 -7.90
CA ARG A 117 3.49 17.29 -7.76
C ARG A 117 2.67 18.22 -6.87
N THR A 118 3.28 18.79 -5.83
CA THR A 118 2.57 19.58 -4.81
C THR A 118 2.68 21.09 -5.01
N THR A 119 3.56 21.59 -5.89
CA THR A 119 3.76 23.04 -6.08
C THR A 119 2.48 23.77 -6.50
N ARG A 120 1.66 23.16 -7.38
CA ARG A 120 0.41 23.78 -7.84
C ARG A 120 -0.68 23.78 -6.77
N THR A 121 -0.70 22.75 -5.92
CA THR A 121 -1.72 22.57 -4.89
C THR A 121 -1.03 22.05 -3.64
N PRO A 122 -0.52 22.95 -2.77
CA PRO A 122 0.11 22.54 -1.53
C PRO A 122 -0.88 21.82 -0.61
N TYR A 123 -0.35 20.95 0.24
CA TYR A 123 -1.14 20.27 1.25
C TYR A 123 -1.76 21.27 2.23
N VAL A 124 -3.05 21.11 2.49
CA VAL A 124 -3.75 21.77 3.60
C VAL A 124 -4.51 20.67 4.33
N SER A 125 -4.24 20.52 5.63
CA SER A 125 -4.98 19.57 6.47
C SER A 125 -6.47 19.88 6.38
N PRO A 126 -7.33 18.88 6.09
CA PRO A 126 -8.78 19.08 6.13
C PRO A 126 -9.29 19.28 7.56
N LEU A 127 -8.51 18.86 8.56
CA LEU A 127 -8.82 19.08 9.97
C LEU A 127 -8.41 20.49 10.40
N PRO A 128 -9.30 21.23 11.11
CA PRO A 128 -8.95 22.49 11.74
C PRO A 128 -7.79 22.32 12.74
N ALA A 129 -6.94 23.34 12.86
CA ALA A 129 -5.75 23.28 13.72
C ALA A 129 -6.04 23.06 15.23
N HIS A 130 -7.27 23.34 15.68
CA HIS A 130 -7.68 23.15 17.07
C HIS A 130 -8.20 21.74 17.38
N VAL A 131 -8.41 20.90 16.35
CA VAL A 131 -8.87 19.52 16.55
C VAL A 131 -7.68 18.67 16.97
N ALA A 132 -7.77 18.10 18.17
CA ALA A 132 -6.83 17.12 18.68
C ALA A 132 -7.49 15.73 18.70
N PRO A 133 -6.71 14.64 18.52
CA PRO A 133 -7.24 13.30 18.74
C PRO A 133 -7.71 13.17 20.20
N PRO A 134 -8.81 12.43 20.47
CA PRO A 134 -9.33 12.27 21.81
C PRO A 134 -8.51 11.21 22.57
N LEU A 135 -7.37 11.65 23.12
CA LEU A 135 -6.37 10.78 23.78
C LEU A 135 -6.83 10.22 25.13
N ASP A 136 -7.98 10.65 25.63
CA ASP A 136 -8.60 10.26 26.90
C ASP A 136 -9.70 9.20 26.74
N MET A 137 -10.00 8.73 25.53
CA MET A 137 -11.12 7.82 25.28
C MET A 137 -10.89 6.37 25.78
N SER A 138 -9.64 5.98 26.05
CA SER A 138 -9.27 4.61 26.44
C SER A 138 -8.76 4.48 27.88
N VAL A 139 -8.91 5.53 28.70
CA VAL A 139 -8.48 5.55 30.12
C VAL A 139 -9.64 5.26 31.09
N ALA A 140 -10.82 4.88 30.58
CA ALA A 140 -11.95 4.41 31.37
C ALA A 140 -11.93 2.89 31.59
#